data_AF-A0A7S3TK34-F1
#
_entry.id   AF-A0A7S3TK34-F1
#
_cell.length_a   1.000
_cell.length_b   1.000
_cell.length_c   1.000
_cell.angle_alpha   90.00
_cell.angle_beta   90.00
_cell.angle_gamma   90.00
#
_symmetry.space_group_name_H-M   'P 1'
#
loop_
_entity.id
_entity.type
_entity.pdbx_description
1 polymer ?
#
loop_
_entity_poly.entity_id
_entity_poly.type
_entity_poly.pdbx_seq_one_letter_code
_entity_poly.pdbx_strand_id
1 'polypeptide(L)'
;GFETLPWACRFTEWGRKATVLGTKGSILAAVTPPAKTPKAFAALQGLLGVFPNVAQSPTNLGISLRNPGAVIHPGVMYGRWCPEKWDGKPVAEKPLFYQGVEDFSESVLLGLTNEVQAVKKKMEELCGLDLKDAVDLKQWYM
;
A
#
# COMPACT_ATOMS: atom_id res chain seq x y z
N GLY A 1 1.27 -10.02 8.92
CA GLY A 1 0.69 -9.26 7.80
C GLY A 1 1.78 -8.90 6.84
N PHE A 2 1.45 -8.81 5.56
CA PHE A 2 2.34 -8.30 4.52
C PHE A 2 1.81 -6.97 3.99
N GLU A 3 2.73 -6.10 3.63
CA GLU A 3 2.42 -4.83 2.99
C GLU A 3 1.86 -4.99 1.58
N THR A 4 2.37 -5.94 0.81
CA THR A 4 2.01 -6.11 -0.60
C THR A 4 2.33 -7.51 -1.08
N LEU A 5 1.77 -7.89 -2.23
CA LEU A 5 2.14 -9.14 -2.90
C LEU A 5 3.60 -9.12 -3.33
N PRO A 6 4.37 -10.21 -3.17
CA PRO A 6 5.77 -10.28 -3.59
C PRO A 6 6.01 -10.10 -5.09
N TRP A 7 4.99 -10.42 -5.91
CA TRP A 7 5.07 -10.46 -7.36
C TRP A 7 3.96 -9.66 -8.02
N ALA A 8 4.27 -9.11 -9.19
CA ALA A 8 3.27 -8.84 -10.21
C ALA A 8 3.10 -10.12 -11.03
N CYS A 9 1.94 -10.75 -10.95
CA CYS A 9 1.70 -12.04 -11.61
C CYS A 9 0.26 -12.15 -12.11
N ARG A 10 0.04 -13.08 -13.05
CA ARG A 10 -1.28 -13.40 -13.59
C ARG A 10 -1.34 -14.88 -13.99
N PHE A 11 -2.53 -15.46 -13.94
CA PHE A 11 -2.76 -16.75 -14.58
C PHE A 11 -2.59 -16.62 -16.09
N THR A 12 -1.91 -17.59 -16.70
CA THR A 12 -1.90 -17.81 -18.15
C THR A 12 -2.74 -19.03 -18.52
N GLU A 13 -2.96 -19.94 -17.57
CA GLU A 13 -3.96 -20.99 -17.63
C GLU A 13 -4.50 -21.23 -16.22
N TRP A 14 -5.81 -21.09 -16.04
CA TRP A 14 -6.44 -21.19 -14.72
C TRP A 14 -6.14 -22.53 -14.05
N GLY A 15 -5.69 -22.50 -12.79
CA GLY A 15 -5.39 -23.70 -12.00
C GLY A 15 -4.16 -24.51 -12.44
N ARG A 16 -3.49 -24.13 -13.53
CA ARG A 16 -2.37 -24.91 -14.11
C ARG A 16 -1.10 -24.09 -14.32
N LYS A 17 -1.22 -22.82 -14.72
CA LYS A 17 -0.07 -21.98 -15.08
C LYS A 17 -0.26 -20.52 -14.69
N ALA A 18 0.77 -19.96 -14.07
CA ALA A 18 0.89 -18.54 -13.82
C ALA A 18 2.21 -18.00 -14.35
N THR A 19 2.23 -16.71 -14.66
CA THR A 19 3.44 -16.00 -15.09
C THR A 19 3.74 -14.88 -14.09
N VAL A 20 4.97 -14.86 -13.60
CA VAL A 20 5.53 -13.74 -12.84
C VAL A 20 6.09 -12.73 -13.84
N LEU A 21 5.53 -11.53 -13.83
CA LEU A 21 5.94 -10.41 -14.68
C LEU A 21 7.03 -9.57 -14.02
N GLY A 22 7.09 -9.61 -12.68
CA GLY A 22 8.14 -8.96 -11.90
C GLY A 22 8.11 -9.40 -10.45
N THR A 23 9.27 -9.38 -9.83
CA THR A 23 9.49 -9.68 -8.40
C THR A 23 9.97 -8.41 -7.71
N LYS A 24 9.37 -8.06 -6.57
CA LYS A 24 9.83 -6.91 -5.79
C LYS A 24 11.23 -7.17 -5.20
N GLY A 25 12.01 -6.11 -5.00
CA GLY A 25 13.30 -6.21 -4.32
C GLY A 25 13.15 -6.46 -2.81
N SER A 26 12.16 -5.83 -2.19
CA SER A 26 11.87 -5.96 -0.76
C SER A 26 10.37 -5.81 -0.50
N ILE A 27 9.89 -6.38 0.60
CA ILE A 27 8.54 -6.19 1.14
C ILE A 27 8.60 -6.09 2.67
N LEU A 28 7.68 -5.33 3.27
CA LEU A 28 7.51 -5.33 4.73
C LEU A 28 6.57 -6.44 5.22
N ALA A 29 6.92 -7.03 6.36
CA ALA A 29 6.09 -7.99 7.08
C ALA A 29 6.11 -7.77 8.60
N ALA A 30 5.01 -8.06 9.26
CA ALA A 30 4.89 -8.00 10.72
C ALA A 30 4.28 -9.29 11.26
N VAL A 31 4.72 -9.72 12.44
CA VAL A 31 4.32 -10.99 13.06
C VAL A 31 3.72 -10.73 14.43
N THR A 32 2.60 -11.38 14.71
CA THR A 32 1.93 -11.35 16.02
C THR A 32 1.64 -12.79 16.45
N PRO A 33 2.08 -13.22 17.66
CA PRO A 33 2.85 -12.45 18.62
C PRO A 33 4.33 -12.27 18.20
N PRO A 34 5.02 -11.17 18.62
CA PRO A 34 6.39 -10.86 18.20
C PRO A 34 7.42 -11.98 18.48
N ALA A 35 7.20 -12.79 19.51
CA ALA A 35 8.06 -13.93 19.84
C ALA A 35 8.17 -14.98 18.70
N LYS A 36 7.25 -14.97 17.74
CA LYS A 36 7.28 -15.89 16.58
C LYS A 36 8.04 -15.33 15.38
N THR A 37 8.50 -14.06 15.43
CA THR A 37 9.18 -13.39 14.32
C THR A 37 10.34 -14.21 13.74
N PRO A 38 11.31 -14.74 14.52
CA PRO A 38 12.46 -15.44 13.95
C PRO A 38 12.06 -16.66 13.10
N LYS A 39 11.13 -17.48 13.62
CA LYS A 39 10.66 -18.68 12.91
C LYS A 39 9.83 -18.31 11.68
N ALA A 40 8.95 -17.32 11.80
CA ALA A 40 8.10 -16.91 10.69
C ALA A 40 8.92 -16.30 9.54
N PHE A 41 9.88 -15.43 9.83
CA PHE A 41 10.74 -14.80 8.82
C PHE A 41 11.65 -15.82 8.14
N ALA A 42 12.27 -16.73 8.90
CA ALA A 42 13.10 -17.78 8.31
C ALA A 42 12.29 -18.66 7.33
N ALA A 43 11.08 -19.08 7.73
CA ALA A 43 10.21 -19.88 6.87
C ALA A 43 9.77 -19.10 5.63
N LEU A 44 9.32 -17.85 5.79
CA LEU A 44 8.84 -17.02 4.69
C LEU A 44 9.95 -16.67 3.70
N GLN A 45 11.12 -16.27 4.19
CA GLN A 45 12.26 -15.98 3.32
C GLN A 45 12.71 -17.25 2.59
N GLY A 46 12.74 -18.41 3.25
CA GLY A 46 13.05 -19.69 2.62
C GLY A 46 12.08 -20.06 1.50
N LEU A 47 10.79 -19.77 1.65
CA LEU A 47 9.77 -20.02 0.63
C LEU A 47 9.84 -19.05 -0.55
N LEU A 48 10.15 -17.77 -0.29
CA LEU A 48 10.26 -16.74 -1.32
C LEU A 48 11.60 -16.80 -2.06
N GLY A 49 12.63 -17.40 -1.46
CA GLY A 49 13.98 -17.47 -2.01
C GLY A 49 14.77 -16.20 -1.75
N VAL A 50 15.58 -15.77 -2.72
CA VAL A 50 16.44 -14.57 -2.57
C VAL A 50 15.62 -13.27 -2.62
N PHE A 51 14.56 -13.23 -3.44
CA PHE A 51 13.73 -12.04 -3.63
C PHE A 51 12.23 -12.35 -3.49
N PRO A 52 11.45 -11.44 -2.88
CA PRO A 52 11.89 -10.23 -2.21
C PRO A 52 12.62 -10.53 -0.89
N ASN A 53 13.46 -9.59 -0.45
CA ASN A 53 13.89 -9.55 0.94
C ASN A 53 12.67 -9.21 1.82
N VAL A 54 12.41 -10.04 2.83
CA VAL A 54 11.32 -9.80 3.78
C VAL A 54 11.85 -8.99 4.96
N ALA A 55 11.58 -7.69 4.94
CA ALA A 55 11.98 -6.77 6.00
C ALA A 55 10.93 -6.69 7.12
N GLN A 56 11.38 -6.52 8.35
CA GLN A 56 10.49 -6.49 9.50
C GLN A 56 9.88 -5.10 9.71
N SER A 57 8.55 -5.06 9.79
CA SER A 57 7.79 -3.97 10.37
C SER A 57 7.48 -4.25 11.85
N PRO A 58 7.50 -3.25 12.74
CA PRO A 58 7.25 -3.45 14.17
C PRO A 58 5.85 -3.99 14.47
N THR A 59 4.84 -3.58 13.70
CA THR A 59 3.45 -3.91 13.98
C THR A 59 2.64 -4.15 12.71
N ASN A 60 1.60 -5.00 12.82
CA ASN A 60 0.63 -5.16 11.73
C ASN A 60 -0.15 -3.86 11.44
N LEU A 61 -0.37 -3.02 12.45
CA LEU A 61 -1.04 -1.73 12.27
C LEU A 61 -0.20 -0.78 11.42
N GLY A 62 1.12 -0.73 11.63
CA GLY A 62 2.04 0.06 10.82
C GLY A 62 1.96 -0.32 9.34
N ILE A 63 1.90 -1.62 9.04
CA ILE A 63 1.67 -2.13 7.69
C ILE A 63 0.32 -1.68 7.12
N SER A 64 -0.77 -1.84 7.88
CA SER A 64 -2.11 -1.47 7.41
C SER A 64 -2.22 0.01 7.09
N LEU A 65 -1.63 0.88 7.92
CA LEU A 65 -1.63 2.32 7.72
C LEU A 65 -0.67 2.78 6.61
N ARG A 66 0.31 1.96 6.22
CA ARG A 66 1.22 2.25 5.09
C ARG A 66 0.58 2.05 3.71
N ASN A 67 -0.59 1.43 3.61
CA ASN A 67 -1.15 1.00 2.33
C ASN A 67 -1.43 2.20 1.38
N PRO A 68 -0.61 2.42 0.34
CA PRO A 68 -0.75 3.57 -0.55
C PRO A 68 -2.02 3.47 -1.40
N GLY A 69 -2.49 2.25 -1.68
CA GLY A 69 -3.71 2.01 -2.45
C GLY A 69 -4.97 2.46 -1.71
N ALA A 70 -4.92 2.53 -0.37
CA ALA A 70 -6.01 3.04 0.45
C ALA A 70 -6.12 4.57 0.43
N VAL A 71 -5.09 5.27 -0.05
CA VAL A 71 -5.06 6.73 -0.20
C VAL A 71 -5.19 7.11 -1.67
N ILE A 72 -4.31 6.57 -2.52
CA ILE A 72 -4.20 6.96 -3.92
C ILE A 72 -5.45 6.60 -4.71
N HIS A 73 -5.91 5.35 -4.62
CA HIS A 73 -7.04 4.93 -5.43
C HIS A 73 -8.32 5.71 -5.14
N PRO A 74 -8.78 5.82 -3.87
CA PRO A 74 -9.95 6.65 -3.59
C PRO A 74 -9.69 8.13 -3.87
N GLY A 75 -8.50 8.68 -3.57
CA GLY A 75 -8.21 10.09 -3.79
C GLY A 75 -8.22 10.50 -5.26
N VAL A 76 -7.59 9.71 -6.14
CA VAL A 76 -7.58 9.94 -7.59
C VAL A 76 -8.99 9.73 -8.17
N MET A 77 -9.68 8.65 -7.77
CA MET A 77 -11.01 8.36 -8.31
C MET A 77 -12.03 9.39 -7.88
N TYR A 78 -12.06 9.77 -6.60
CA TYR A 78 -12.96 10.81 -6.11
C TYR A 78 -12.60 12.17 -6.72
N GLY A 79 -11.31 12.53 -6.72
CA GLY A 79 -10.84 13.79 -7.28
C GLY A 79 -11.22 14.01 -8.75
N ARG A 80 -11.35 12.93 -9.53
CA ARG A 80 -11.78 13.01 -10.93
C ARG A 80 -13.29 12.92 -11.12
N TRP A 81 -13.95 12.05 -10.35
CA TRP A 81 -15.33 11.60 -10.64
C TRP A 81 -16.35 12.01 -9.59
N CYS A 82 -16.01 12.89 -8.64
CA CYS A 82 -16.99 13.42 -7.68
C CYS A 82 -18.08 14.25 -8.39
N PRO A 83 -19.25 14.43 -7.74
CA PRO A 83 -20.39 15.15 -8.32
C PRO A 83 -20.08 16.58 -8.79
N GLU A 84 -19.08 17.23 -8.17
CA GLU A 84 -18.64 18.58 -8.53
C GLU A 84 -17.76 18.61 -9.78
N LYS A 85 -17.21 17.47 -10.21
CA LYS A 85 -16.25 17.36 -11.31
C LYS A 85 -16.77 16.59 -12.52
N TRP A 86 -17.70 15.66 -12.32
CA TRP A 86 -18.22 14.82 -13.40
C TRP A 86 -19.70 15.06 -13.67
N ASP A 87 -20.03 15.34 -14.93
CA ASP A 87 -21.40 15.65 -15.40
C ASP A 87 -22.22 14.42 -15.79
N GLY A 88 -21.70 13.21 -15.54
CA GLY A 88 -22.34 11.94 -15.90
C GLY A 88 -22.12 11.51 -17.35
N LYS A 89 -21.43 12.30 -18.18
CA LYS A 89 -21.19 11.98 -19.59
C LYS A 89 -19.91 11.19 -19.79
N PRO A 90 -19.83 10.35 -20.85
CA PRO A 90 -18.60 9.66 -21.18
C PRO A 90 -17.51 10.67 -21.59
N VAL A 91 -16.26 10.31 -21.28
CA VAL A 91 -15.07 11.03 -21.75
C VAL A 91 -14.63 10.49 -23.11
N ALA A 92 -14.02 11.35 -23.93
CA ALA A 92 -13.60 10.99 -25.28
C ALA A 92 -12.49 9.93 -25.32
N GLU A 93 -11.59 9.97 -24.33
CA GLU A 93 -10.49 9.02 -24.19
C GLU A 93 -10.30 8.58 -22.75
N LYS A 94 -9.61 7.46 -22.56
CA LYS A 94 -9.28 6.95 -21.23
C LYS A 94 -8.29 7.91 -20.55
N PRO A 95 -8.64 8.55 -19.43
CA PRO A 95 -7.73 9.46 -18.75
C PRO A 95 -6.56 8.71 -18.12
N LEU A 96 -5.43 9.41 -17.99
CA LEU A 96 -4.28 8.92 -17.24
C LEU A 96 -4.63 8.88 -15.75
N PHE A 97 -4.23 7.81 -15.06
CA PHE A 97 -4.55 7.63 -13.65
C PHE A 97 -3.62 8.44 -12.75
N TYR A 98 -2.33 8.10 -12.74
CA TYR A 98 -1.33 8.78 -11.90
C TYR A 98 -0.92 10.14 -12.47
N GLN A 99 -0.75 10.22 -13.79
CA GLN A 99 -0.29 11.44 -14.47
C GLN A 99 -1.43 12.43 -14.76
N GLY A 100 -2.68 12.05 -14.48
CA GLY A 100 -3.86 12.91 -14.67
C GLY A 100 -4.32 13.61 -13.38
N VAL A 101 -3.50 13.59 -12.32
CA VAL A 101 -3.80 14.25 -11.05
C VAL A 101 -3.74 15.76 -11.23
N GLU A 102 -4.84 16.44 -10.88
CA GLU A 102 -4.99 17.90 -10.88
C GLU A 102 -5.03 18.42 -9.43
N ASP A 103 -4.88 19.74 -9.23
CA ASP A 103 -4.82 20.40 -7.91
C ASP A 103 -5.93 19.97 -6.94
N PHE A 104 -7.16 19.79 -7.43
CA PHE A 104 -8.26 19.31 -6.59
C PHE A 104 -8.01 17.88 -6.10
N SER A 105 -7.61 16.97 -7.00
CA SER A 105 -7.29 15.59 -6.63
C SER A 105 -6.07 15.53 -5.71
N GLU A 106 -5.08 16.38 -5.92
CA GLU A 106 -3.93 16.53 -5.01
C GLU A 106 -4.40 16.94 -3.61
N SER A 107 -5.26 17.95 -3.48
CA SER A 107 -5.78 18.37 -2.17
C SER A 107 -6.53 17.25 -1.44
N VAL A 108 -7.30 16.43 -2.16
CA VAL A 108 -7.98 15.24 -1.62
C VAL A 108 -6.96 14.21 -1.13
N LEU A 109 -5.92 13.92 -1.94
CA LEU A 109 -4.85 12.99 -1.58
C LEU A 109 -4.09 13.45 -0.33
N LEU A 110 -3.77 14.74 -0.25
CA LEU A 110 -3.12 15.35 0.90
C LEU A 110 -4.01 15.28 2.16
N GLY A 111 -5.32 15.51 2.01
CA GLY A 111 -6.28 15.32 3.10
C GLY A 111 -6.26 13.89 3.65
N LEU A 112 -6.42 12.89 2.77
CA LEU A 112 -6.44 11.47 3.14
C LEU A 112 -5.13 11.03 3.81
N THR A 113 -3.96 11.40 3.28
CA THR A 113 -2.69 11.04 3.92
C THR A 113 -2.50 11.75 5.26
N ASN A 114 -3.00 12.97 5.43
CA ASN A 114 -2.94 13.67 6.72
C ASN A 114 -3.81 13.00 7.79
N GLU A 115 -4.98 12.50 7.42
CA GLU A 115 -5.84 11.72 8.32
C GLU A 115 -5.16 10.43 8.78
N VAL A 116 -4.49 9.71 7.86
CA VAL A 116 -3.70 8.52 8.21
C VAL A 116 -2.58 8.87 9.21
N GLN A 117 -1.86 9.98 9.00
CA GLN A 117 -0.83 10.44 9.94
C GLN A 117 -1.41 10.87 11.29
N ALA A 118 -2.60 11.46 11.32
CA ALA A 118 -3.29 11.78 12.56
C ALA A 118 -3.68 10.52 13.35
N VAL A 119 -4.17 9.49 12.67
CA VAL A 119 -4.48 8.18 13.27
C VAL A 119 -3.20 7.53 13.82
N LYS A 120 -2.13 7.49 13.02
CA LYS A 120 -0.82 7.01 13.46
C LYS A 120 -0.41 7.67 14.77
N LYS A 121 -0.32 9.00 14.79
CA LYS A 121 0.08 9.78 15.96
C LYS A 121 -0.79 9.44 17.17
N LYS A 122 -2.11 9.36 16.98
CA LYS A 122 -3.02 9.08 18.08
C LYS A 122 -2.85 7.67 18.66
N MET A 123 -2.59 6.69 17.81
CA MET A 123 -2.35 5.31 18.23
C MET A 123 -1.01 5.14 18.94
N GLU A 124 0.03 5.86 18.51
CA GLU A 124 1.32 5.93 19.22
C GLU A 124 1.13 6.51 20.63
N GLU A 125 0.38 7.61 20.76
CA GLU A 125 0.06 8.23 22.06
C GLU A 125 -0.71 7.31 23.00
N LEU A 126 -1.74 6.61 22.50
CA LEU A 126 -2.65 5.82 23.32
C LEU A 126 -2.09 4.44 23.72
N CYS A 127 -1.24 3.86 22.86
CA CYS A 127 -0.84 2.46 22.98
C CYS A 127 0.68 2.25 23.06
N GLY A 128 1.49 3.29 22.84
CA GLY A 128 2.95 3.17 22.81
C GLY A 128 3.47 2.27 21.68
N LEU A 129 2.71 2.14 20.59
CA LEU A 129 3.11 1.35 19.42
C LEU A 129 4.20 2.07 18.63
N ASP A 130 5.10 1.32 17.99
CA ASP A 130 5.99 1.84 16.94
C ASP A 130 5.28 1.70 15.59
N LEU A 131 4.85 2.84 15.02
CA LEU A 131 4.17 2.91 13.73
C LEU A 131 5.02 3.63 12.67
N LYS A 132 6.36 3.61 12.80
CA LYS A 132 7.27 4.32 11.88
C LYS A 132 7.04 4.02 10.39
N ASP A 133 6.61 2.80 10.07
CA ASP A 133 6.37 2.38 8.68
C ASP A 133 5.09 2.98 8.08
N ALA A 134 4.18 3.51 8.90
CA ALA A 134 3.04 4.29 8.43
C ALA A 134 3.54 5.67 7.97
N VAL A 135 4.17 5.69 6.80
CA VAL A 135 4.74 6.88 6.18
C VAL A 135 3.67 7.69 5.43
N ASP A 136 3.95 8.96 5.17
CA ASP A 136 3.08 9.78 4.33
C ASP A 136 3.19 9.40 2.83
N LEU A 137 2.29 9.94 2.03
CA LEU A 137 2.22 9.68 0.59
C LEU A 137 3.53 10.04 -0.14
N LYS A 138 4.20 11.14 0.25
CA LYS A 138 5.43 11.59 -0.40
C LYS A 138 6.59 10.64 -0.10
N GLN A 139 6.73 10.26 1.17
CA GLN A 139 7.73 9.30 1.64
C GLN A 139 7.57 7.92 0.99
N TRP A 140 6.36 7.57 0.56
CA TRP A 140 6.14 6.31 -0.16
C TRP A 140 6.76 6.30 -1.57
N TYR A 141 6.82 7.46 -2.24
CA TYR A 141 7.33 7.60 -3.61
C TYR A 141 8.83 7.96 -3.69
N MET A 142 9.48 8.25 -2.56
CA MET A 142 10.91 8.53 -2.47
C MET A 142 11.70 7.29 -2.07
#